data_AF-A0A7L5YBT1-F1
#
_entry.id   AF-A0A7L5YBT1-F1
#
_cell.length_a   1.000
_cell.length_b   1.000
_cell.length_c   1.000
_cell.angle_alpha   90.00
_cell.angle_beta   90.00
_cell.angle_gamma   90.00
#
_symmetry.space_group_name_H-M   'P 1'
#
loop_
_entity.id
_entity.type
_entity.pdbx_description
1 polymer ?
#
loop_
_entity_poly.entity_id
_entity_poly.type
_entity_poly.pdbx_seq_one_letter_code
_entity_poly.pdbx_strand_id
1 'polypeptide(L)'
;MEKARTVPDSYPLTLNMVVAGCNQRTSREPVMQLSEAEVQQALDALRALDLVAEAGGARVPHYAHNLQRALRIPEQSAVLLGLLMLRGPQTAAELRQNGERWYRFADVSSVEAFLEELQDRAAERGGPLVLKLPRAPGAREARWMHRLCGEPDVPVAGAALAAGSGAASGASAALTERVAALEAEVAGLRTQVARLMSELGLSPD
;
A
#
# COMPACT_ATOMS: atom_id res chain seq x y z
N MET A 1 -7.81 2.76 10.55
CA MET A 1 -7.34 1.64 11.40
C MET A 1 -6.59 2.13 12.63
N GLU A 2 -5.42 2.76 12.47
CA GLU A 2 -4.58 3.26 13.59
C GLU A 2 -5.36 4.03 14.67
N LYS A 3 -6.08 5.08 14.25
CA LYS A 3 -6.75 6.00 15.19
C LYS A 3 -7.94 5.35 15.90
N ALA A 4 -8.57 4.34 15.30
CA ALA A 4 -9.64 3.59 15.97
C ALA A 4 -9.15 2.87 17.24
N ARG A 5 -7.84 2.61 17.36
CA ARG A 5 -7.23 1.96 18.53
C ARG A 5 -6.48 2.95 19.42
N THR A 6 -5.70 3.82 18.79
CA THR A 6 -4.80 4.72 19.53
C THR A 6 -5.50 5.95 20.09
N VAL A 7 -6.61 6.39 19.46
CA VAL A 7 -7.38 7.56 19.85
C VAL A 7 -8.88 7.31 19.57
N PRO A 8 -9.52 6.36 20.31
CA PRO A 8 -10.89 5.92 20.00
C PRO A 8 -11.92 7.04 20.07
N ASP A 9 -11.72 8.03 20.95
CA ASP A 9 -12.63 9.18 21.13
C ASP A 9 -12.74 10.06 19.88
N SER A 10 -11.74 10.02 18.99
CA SER A 10 -11.74 10.76 17.73
C SER A 10 -12.28 9.94 16.55
N TYR A 11 -12.62 8.66 16.74
CA TYR A 11 -13.08 7.76 15.69
C TYR A 11 -14.61 7.61 15.72
N PRO A 12 -15.31 7.61 14.57
CA PRO A 12 -14.85 7.67 13.17
C PRO A 12 -14.24 9.03 12.78
N LEU A 13 -13.39 9.07 11.75
CA LEU A 13 -12.58 10.26 11.45
C LEU A 13 -13.27 11.22 10.46
N THR A 14 -13.23 12.53 10.70
CA THR A 14 -13.53 13.53 9.65
C THR A 14 -12.39 13.60 8.62
N LEU A 15 -12.67 14.17 7.44
CA LEU A 15 -11.68 14.33 6.37
C LEU A 15 -10.38 14.99 6.87
N ASN A 16 -10.49 16.09 7.60
CA ASN A 16 -9.33 16.80 8.19
C ASN A 16 -8.48 15.91 9.09
N MET A 17 -9.11 15.04 9.89
CA MET A 17 -8.39 14.10 10.75
C MET A 17 -7.73 12.98 9.95
N VAL A 18 -8.31 12.55 8.82
CA VAL A 18 -7.67 11.61 7.90
C VAL A 18 -6.43 12.25 7.26
N VAL A 19 -6.55 13.46 6.72
CA VAL A 19 -5.42 14.23 6.15
C VAL A 19 -4.30 14.39 7.16
N ALA A 20 -4.63 14.86 8.38
CA ALA A 20 -3.67 15.01 9.47
C ALA A 20 -3.03 13.67 9.88
N GLY A 21 -3.75 12.56 9.74
CA GLY A 21 -3.26 11.21 9.96
C GLY A 21 -2.31 10.73 8.87
N CYS A 22 -2.58 10.99 7.59
CA CYS A 22 -1.71 10.63 6.47
C CYS A 22 -0.38 11.38 6.53
N ASN A 23 -0.41 12.67 6.89
CA ASN A 23 0.76 13.57 6.86
C ASN A 23 1.59 13.56 8.16
N GLN A 24 1.44 12.54 9.01
CA GLN A 24 2.22 12.44 10.25
C GLN A 24 3.71 12.21 9.97
N ARG A 25 4.59 12.85 10.75
CA ARG A 25 6.04 12.65 10.65
C ARG A 25 6.52 11.36 11.32
N THR A 26 5.72 10.79 12.21
CA THR A 26 6.03 9.58 12.97
C THR A 26 5.15 8.44 12.50
N SER A 27 5.67 7.21 12.58
CA SER A 27 4.95 6.00 12.17
C SER A 27 4.48 6.04 10.71
N ARG A 28 5.17 6.78 9.84
CA ARG A 28 4.94 6.89 8.40
C ARG A 28 6.26 6.72 7.66
N GLU A 29 6.32 5.76 6.75
CA GLU A 29 7.47 5.53 5.88
C GLU A 29 6.95 5.18 4.49
N PRO A 30 7.06 6.09 3.49
CA PRO A 30 7.60 7.46 3.58
C PRO A 30 6.66 8.44 4.29
N VAL A 31 7.23 9.55 4.79
CA VAL A 31 6.43 10.70 5.23
C VAL A 31 5.80 11.38 4.01
N MET A 32 4.49 11.63 4.08
CA MET A 32 3.71 12.19 2.97
C MET A 32 3.25 13.62 3.26
N GLN A 33 2.85 14.33 2.20
CA GLN A 33 2.19 15.63 2.24
C GLN A 33 1.03 15.64 1.25
N LEU A 34 -0.06 14.97 1.62
CA LEU A 34 -1.28 14.88 0.82
C LEU A 34 -2.18 16.09 1.05
N SER A 35 -2.80 16.57 -0.02
CA SER A 35 -3.87 17.56 0.01
C SER A 35 -5.21 16.93 0.42
N GLU A 36 -6.16 17.78 0.82
CA GLU A 36 -7.53 17.35 1.14
C GLU A 36 -8.22 16.68 -0.05
N ALA A 37 -7.99 17.21 -1.27
CA ALA A 37 -8.57 16.67 -2.50
C ALA A 37 -8.06 15.26 -2.82
N GLU A 38 -6.75 15.01 -2.69
CA GLU A 38 -6.16 13.68 -2.90
C GLU A 38 -6.69 12.66 -1.89
N VAL A 39 -6.82 13.06 -0.62
CA VAL A 39 -7.36 12.19 0.43
C VAL A 39 -8.85 11.91 0.21
N GLN A 40 -9.63 12.91 -0.20
CA GLN A 40 -11.04 12.72 -0.51
C GLN A 40 -11.22 11.76 -1.70
N GLN A 41 -10.46 11.94 -2.78
CA GLN A 41 -10.49 11.03 -3.94
C GLN A 41 -10.13 9.59 -3.54
N ALA A 42 -9.12 9.41 -2.67
CA ALA A 42 -8.76 8.10 -2.16
C ALA A 42 -9.86 7.49 -1.27
N LEU A 43 -10.52 8.28 -0.42
CA LEU A 43 -11.65 7.83 0.39
C LEU A 43 -12.83 7.39 -0.48
N ASP A 44 -13.14 8.13 -1.53
CA ASP A 44 -14.22 7.78 -2.46
C ASP A 44 -13.93 6.46 -3.19
N ALA A 45 -12.69 6.26 -3.65
CA ALA A 45 -12.25 4.99 -4.24
C ALA A 45 -12.34 3.82 -3.24
N LEU A 46 -11.91 4.03 -1.98
CA LEU A 46 -11.99 3.01 -0.93
C LEU A 46 -13.43 2.69 -0.53
N ARG A 47 -14.34 3.65 -0.59
CA ARG A 47 -15.79 3.43 -0.38
C ARG A 47 -16.39 2.56 -1.47
N ALA A 48 -16.02 2.77 -2.72
CA ALA A 48 -16.47 1.93 -3.84
C ALA A 48 -16.05 0.46 -3.67
N LEU A 49 -14.97 0.21 -2.91
CA LEU A 49 -14.46 -1.12 -2.56
C LEU A 49 -14.99 -1.65 -1.22
N ASP A 50 -15.93 -0.94 -0.56
CA ASP A 50 -16.46 -1.25 0.78
C ASP A 50 -15.36 -1.37 1.87
N LEU A 51 -14.19 -0.76 1.65
CA LEU A 51 -13.06 -0.72 2.59
C LEU A 51 -13.20 0.40 3.62
N VAL A 52 -13.98 1.42 3.29
CA VAL A 52 -14.34 2.55 4.16
C VAL A 52 -15.86 2.73 4.10
N ALA A 53 -16.47 2.96 5.25
CA ALA A 53 -17.87 3.32 5.38
C ALA A 53 -17.99 4.75 5.91
N GLU A 54 -18.99 5.48 5.44
CA GLU A 54 -19.39 6.73 6.07
C GLU A 54 -20.23 6.41 7.31
N ALA A 55 -19.85 6.95 8.45
CA ALA A 55 -20.47 6.71 9.73
C ALA A 55 -21.24 7.96 10.18
N GLY A 56 -22.56 7.82 10.30
CA GLY A 56 -23.45 8.82 10.89
C GLY A 56 -24.29 9.63 9.90
N GLY A 57 -25.23 10.41 10.45
CA GLY A 57 -26.07 11.39 9.73
C GLY A 57 -25.74 12.84 10.13
N ALA A 58 -24.51 13.09 10.57
CA ALA A 58 -24.05 14.42 10.96
C ALA A 58 -23.81 15.31 9.73
N ARG A 59 -23.81 16.63 9.94
CA ARG A 59 -23.58 17.63 8.86
C ARG A 59 -22.20 17.50 8.21
N VAL A 60 -21.24 16.85 8.88
CA VAL A 60 -19.88 16.59 8.38
C VAL A 60 -19.69 15.08 8.27
N PRO A 61 -19.21 14.57 7.11
CA PRO A 61 -18.99 13.14 6.92
C PRO A 61 -17.89 12.64 7.85
N HIS A 62 -18.13 11.49 8.48
CA HIS A 62 -17.11 10.77 9.24
C HIS A 62 -16.85 9.42 8.58
N TYR A 63 -15.60 8.97 8.62
CA TYR A 63 -15.11 7.80 7.90
C TYR A 63 -14.66 6.71 8.87
N ALA A 64 -15.22 5.53 8.71
CA ALA A 64 -14.89 4.32 9.43
C ALA A 64 -14.21 3.30 8.50
N HIS A 65 -13.18 2.63 8.99
CA HIS A 65 -12.55 1.52 8.25
C HIS A 65 -13.40 0.25 8.34
N ASN A 66 -13.35 -0.57 7.30
CA ASN A 66 -14.08 -1.83 7.18
C ASN A 66 -13.19 -2.99 6.69
N LEU A 67 -11.86 -2.83 6.79
CA LEU A 67 -10.87 -3.75 6.20
C LEU A 67 -11.06 -5.21 6.65
N GLN A 68 -11.33 -5.44 7.95
CA GLN A 68 -11.54 -6.80 8.49
C GLN A 68 -12.69 -7.52 7.79
N ARG A 69 -13.80 -6.82 7.58
CA ARG A 69 -14.99 -7.36 6.93
C ARG A 69 -14.74 -7.58 5.45
N ALA A 70 -14.21 -6.56 4.77
CA ALA A 70 -13.94 -6.60 3.34
C ALA A 70 -12.97 -7.74 2.96
N LEU A 71 -11.91 -7.93 3.75
CA LEU A 71 -10.91 -8.98 3.51
C LEU A 71 -11.21 -10.30 4.24
N ARG A 72 -12.26 -10.37 5.08
CA ARG A 72 -12.61 -11.55 5.89
C ARG A 72 -11.40 -12.08 6.69
N ILE A 73 -10.73 -11.17 7.40
CA ILE A 73 -9.54 -11.47 8.22
C ILE A 73 -9.78 -11.09 9.68
N PRO A 74 -9.11 -11.77 10.64
CA PRO A 74 -9.20 -11.41 12.05
C PRO A 74 -8.51 -10.07 12.32
N GLU A 75 -8.79 -9.53 13.50
CA GLU A 75 -8.26 -8.22 13.93
C GLU A 75 -6.73 -8.17 13.92
N GLN A 76 -6.09 -9.23 14.40
CA GLN A 76 -4.64 -9.38 14.50
C GLN A 76 -3.98 -9.21 13.14
N SER A 77 -4.47 -9.95 12.13
CA SER A 77 -4.02 -9.86 10.75
C SER A 77 -4.24 -8.47 10.16
N ALA A 78 -5.36 -7.82 10.49
CA ALA A 78 -5.65 -6.47 10.02
C ALA A 78 -4.69 -5.43 10.62
N VAL A 79 -4.32 -5.56 11.90
CA VAL A 79 -3.31 -4.70 12.54
C VAL A 79 -1.97 -4.83 11.83
N LEU A 80 -1.53 -6.06 11.54
CA LEU A 80 -0.26 -6.30 10.83
C LEU A 80 -0.26 -5.69 9.43
N LEU A 81 -1.34 -5.87 8.66
CA LEU A 81 -1.49 -5.21 7.36
C LEU A 81 -1.47 -3.67 7.49
N GLY A 82 -2.15 -3.13 8.50
CA GLY A 82 -2.14 -1.69 8.79
C GLY A 82 -0.74 -1.14 9.02
N LEU A 83 0.09 -1.84 9.81
CA LEU A 83 1.47 -1.45 10.07
C LEU A 83 2.34 -1.52 8.82
N LEU A 84 2.19 -2.57 8.01
CA LEU A 84 2.91 -2.73 6.75
C LEU A 84 2.52 -1.65 5.73
N MET A 85 1.25 -1.25 5.67
CA MET A 85 0.81 -0.16 4.79
C MET A 85 1.36 1.21 5.21
N LEU A 86 1.50 1.44 6.52
CA LEU A 86 1.97 2.73 7.03
C LEU A 86 3.50 2.89 7.00
N ARG A 87 4.24 1.77 7.09
CA ARG A 87 5.69 1.80 7.31
C ARG A 87 6.49 0.89 6.38
N GLY A 88 5.85 0.27 5.39
CA GLY A 88 6.51 -0.63 4.45
C GLY A 88 7.06 -1.91 5.10
N PRO A 89 8.12 -2.50 4.50
CA PRO A 89 8.63 -3.81 4.92
C PRO A 89 9.25 -3.82 6.32
N GLN A 90 8.74 -4.68 7.20
CA GLN A 90 9.17 -4.79 8.61
C GLN A 90 9.43 -6.24 9.02
N THR A 91 10.31 -6.45 9.99
CA THR A 91 10.47 -7.77 10.62
C THR A 91 9.31 -8.07 11.58
N ALA A 92 9.12 -9.33 11.97
CA ALA A 92 8.09 -9.70 12.93
C ALA A 92 8.31 -9.03 14.31
N ALA A 93 9.57 -8.87 14.73
CA ALA A 93 9.91 -8.16 15.96
C ALA A 93 9.55 -6.66 15.88
N GLU A 94 9.86 -6.00 14.77
CA GLU A 94 9.48 -4.61 14.52
C GLU A 94 7.96 -4.45 14.51
N LEU A 95 7.22 -5.33 13.83
CA LEU A 95 5.75 -5.31 13.79
C LEU A 95 5.14 -5.45 15.19
N ARG A 96 5.67 -6.35 16.03
CA ARG A 96 5.22 -6.50 17.42
C ARG A 96 5.44 -5.20 18.20
N GLN A 97 6.63 -4.62 18.13
CA GLN A 97 6.97 -3.40 18.86
C GLN A 97 6.14 -2.20 18.39
N ASN A 98 6.00 -2.02 17.08
CA ASN A 98 5.29 -0.89 16.48
C ASN A 98 3.76 -1.04 16.64
N GLY A 99 3.26 -2.27 16.71
CA GLY A 99 1.86 -2.62 16.87
C GLY A 99 1.34 -2.64 18.31
N GLU A 100 2.19 -2.52 19.32
CA GLU A 100 1.83 -2.72 20.74
C GLU A 100 0.60 -1.89 21.18
N ARG A 101 0.48 -0.65 20.69
CA ARG A 101 -0.67 0.23 21.00
C ARG A 101 -1.93 -0.08 20.21
N TRP A 102 -1.83 -0.83 19.12
CA TRP A 102 -2.97 -1.27 18.31
C TRP A 102 -3.52 -2.59 18.83
N TYR A 103 -2.63 -3.55 19.04
CA TYR A 103 -2.92 -4.89 19.53
C TYR A 103 -1.68 -5.49 20.20
N ARG A 104 -1.85 -6.03 21.41
CA ARG A 104 -0.76 -6.64 22.17
C ARG A 104 -0.61 -8.11 21.83
N PHE A 105 0.33 -8.41 20.94
CA PHE A 105 0.70 -9.78 20.60
C PHE A 105 1.46 -10.46 21.74
N ALA A 106 1.23 -11.76 21.94
CA ALA A 106 1.86 -12.52 23.02
C ALA A 106 3.40 -12.48 22.89
N ASP A 107 3.90 -12.91 21.73
CA ASP A 107 5.33 -12.99 21.41
C ASP A 107 5.56 -12.81 19.89
N VAL A 108 6.81 -12.83 19.47
CA VAL A 108 7.18 -12.69 18.04
C VAL A 108 6.65 -13.86 17.22
N SER A 109 6.67 -15.08 17.76
CA SER A 109 6.16 -16.28 17.10
C SER A 109 4.67 -16.17 16.76
N SER A 110 3.88 -15.54 17.63
CA SER A 110 2.46 -15.27 17.36
C SER A 110 2.26 -14.31 16.19
N VAL A 111 3.14 -13.31 16.04
CA VAL A 111 3.12 -12.39 14.88
C VAL A 111 3.48 -13.14 13.60
N GLU A 112 4.53 -13.98 13.64
CA GLU A 112 4.93 -14.81 12.50
C GLU A 112 3.81 -15.75 12.06
N ALA A 113 3.13 -16.42 13.01
CA ALA A 113 2.02 -17.32 12.68
C ALA A 113 0.88 -16.59 11.93
N PHE A 114 0.50 -15.38 12.36
CA PHE A 114 -0.52 -14.60 11.63
C PHE A 114 -0.03 -14.13 10.25
N LEU A 115 1.26 -13.85 10.09
CA LEU A 115 1.84 -13.47 8.79
C LEU A 115 1.90 -14.66 7.83
N GLU A 116 2.26 -15.84 8.34
CA GLU A 116 2.25 -17.10 7.58
C GLU A 116 0.83 -17.45 7.15
N GLU A 117 -0.17 -17.34 8.03
CA GLU A 117 -1.58 -17.54 7.65
C GLU A 117 -2.04 -16.54 6.56
N LEU A 118 -1.61 -15.29 6.66
CA LEU A 118 -1.89 -14.27 5.64
C LEU A 118 -1.20 -14.55 4.29
N GLN A 119 -0.03 -15.17 4.31
CA GLN A 119 0.72 -15.55 3.11
C GLN A 119 0.14 -16.81 2.46
N ASP A 120 -0.25 -17.80 3.27
CA ASP A 120 -0.75 -19.10 2.79
C ASP A 120 -2.27 -19.08 2.52
N ARG A 121 -2.87 -17.89 2.61
CA ARG A 121 -4.29 -17.64 2.40
C ARG A 121 -4.75 -18.11 1.01
N ALA A 122 -5.75 -18.99 1.00
CA ALA A 122 -6.26 -19.62 -0.22
C ALA A 122 -6.79 -18.62 -1.27
N ALA A 123 -6.65 -18.97 -2.56
CA ALA A 123 -7.09 -18.16 -3.69
C ALA A 123 -8.60 -17.84 -3.64
N GLU A 124 -9.44 -18.78 -3.22
CA GLU A 124 -10.90 -18.59 -3.06
C GLU A 124 -11.26 -17.50 -2.05
N ARG A 125 -10.38 -17.22 -1.09
CA ARG A 125 -10.56 -16.14 -0.13
C ARG A 125 -10.03 -14.81 -0.66
N GLY A 126 -9.32 -14.79 -1.79
CA GLY A 126 -8.65 -13.62 -2.37
C GLY A 126 -7.12 -13.70 -2.32
N GLY A 127 -6.57 -14.88 -1.99
CA GLY A 127 -5.14 -15.15 -2.08
C GLY A 127 -4.27 -14.52 -0.96
N PRO A 128 -2.93 -14.63 -1.12
CA PRO A 128 -1.94 -14.11 -0.18
C PRO A 128 -2.00 -12.60 -0.05
N LEU A 129 -2.06 -12.09 1.19
CA LEU A 129 -2.12 -10.66 1.49
C LEU A 129 -0.77 -10.08 1.93
N VAL A 130 0.18 -10.94 2.27
CA VAL A 130 1.56 -10.57 2.61
C VAL A 130 2.55 -11.48 1.90
N LEU A 131 3.82 -11.07 1.88
CA LEU A 131 4.94 -11.81 1.33
C LEU A 131 6.13 -11.70 2.30
N LYS A 132 6.75 -12.83 2.62
CA LYS A 132 8.07 -12.86 3.28
C LYS A 132 9.15 -12.56 2.25
N LEU A 133 9.83 -11.43 2.42
CA LEU A 133 10.92 -11.00 1.55
C LEU A 133 12.18 -11.84 1.79
N PRO A 134 13.02 -12.05 0.76
CA PRO A 134 14.36 -12.59 0.94
C PRO A 134 15.12 -11.76 1.97
N ARG A 135 15.93 -12.44 2.79
CA ARG A 135 16.76 -11.77 3.79
C ARG A 135 17.79 -10.90 3.08
N ALA A 136 17.89 -9.64 3.51
CA ALA A 136 18.96 -8.77 3.05
C ALA A 136 20.33 -9.32 3.52
N PRO A 137 21.42 -9.10 2.75
CA PRO A 137 22.77 -9.47 3.15
C PRO A 137 23.11 -8.94 4.55
N GLY A 138 23.55 -9.83 5.45
CA GLY A 138 23.86 -9.49 6.84
C GLY A 138 22.67 -9.33 7.79
N ALA A 139 21.43 -9.35 7.29
CA ALA A 139 20.24 -9.31 8.14
C ALA A 139 19.98 -10.67 8.80
N ARG A 140 19.70 -10.66 10.12
CA ARG A 140 19.37 -11.87 10.89
C ARG A 140 17.95 -12.39 10.65
N GLU A 141 17.04 -11.49 10.31
CA GLU A 141 15.61 -11.79 10.14
C GLU A 141 15.14 -11.36 8.76
N ALA A 142 14.10 -12.05 8.26
CA ALA A 142 13.41 -11.63 7.04
C ALA A 142 12.42 -10.50 7.34
N ARG A 143 12.14 -9.68 6.34
CA ARG A 143 11.09 -8.66 6.41
C ARG A 143 9.84 -9.16 5.70
N TRP A 144 8.69 -8.68 6.12
CA TRP A 144 7.39 -8.95 5.52
C TRP A 144 6.88 -7.71 4.82
N MET A 145 6.16 -7.87 3.72
CA MET A 145 5.52 -6.78 2.97
C MET A 145 4.09 -7.14 2.60
N HIS A 146 3.17 -6.16 2.58
CA HIS A 146 1.80 -6.40 2.12
C HIS A 146 1.74 -6.52 0.59
N ARG A 147 0.73 -7.23 0.08
CA ARG A 147 0.46 -7.41 -1.37
C ARG A 147 -0.77 -6.66 -1.88
N LEU A 148 -1.36 -5.80 -1.03
CA LEU A 148 -2.57 -5.05 -1.36
C LEU A 148 -2.42 -4.06 -2.53
N CYS A 149 -1.20 -3.66 -2.88
CA CYS A 149 -0.91 -2.74 -3.99
C CYS A 149 -0.24 -3.46 -5.19
N GLY A 150 -0.49 -4.76 -5.35
CA GLY A 150 0.17 -5.59 -6.34
C GLY A 150 1.39 -6.33 -5.80
N GLU A 151 2.18 -6.91 -6.71
CA GLU A 151 3.40 -7.60 -6.34
C GLU A 151 4.47 -6.58 -5.91
N PRO A 152 4.98 -6.67 -4.67
CA PRO A 152 5.98 -5.71 -4.21
C PRO A 152 7.23 -5.85 -5.08
N ASP A 153 7.80 -4.70 -5.47
CA ASP A 153 9.09 -4.68 -6.14
C ASP A 153 10.16 -5.08 -5.12
N VAL A 154 10.49 -6.36 -5.08
CA VAL A 154 11.46 -6.91 -4.15
C VAL A 154 12.83 -6.74 -4.80
N PRO A 155 13.70 -5.83 -4.32
CA PRO A 155 15.08 -5.82 -4.78
C PRO A 155 15.70 -7.16 -4.35
N VAL A 156 15.89 -8.05 -5.32
CA VAL A 156 16.53 -9.35 -5.08
C VAL A 156 17.97 -9.08 -4.67
N ALA A 157 18.20 -9.05 -3.36
CA ALA A 157 19.50 -8.83 -2.75
C ALA A 157 20.35 -10.11 -2.92
N GLY A 158 20.83 -10.29 -4.15
CA GLY A 158 21.65 -11.41 -4.60
C GLY A 158 22.31 -11.14 -5.96
N ALA A 159 21.77 -10.23 -6.78
CA ALA A 159 22.41 -9.83 -8.05
C ALA A 159 23.54 -8.78 -7.88
N ALA A 160 23.58 -8.06 -6.76
CA ALA A 160 24.52 -6.96 -6.56
C ALA A 160 25.97 -7.39 -6.27
N LEU A 161 26.21 -8.66 -5.92
CA LEU A 161 27.57 -9.17 -5.66
C LEU A 161 28.25 -9.78 -6.90
N ALA A 162 27.51 -9.98 -8.00
CA ALA A 162 28.07 -10.39 -9.29
C ALA A 162 28.22 -9.22 -10.27
N ALA A 163 27.54 -8.10 -10.03
CA ALA A 163 27.57 -6.93 -10.90
C ALA A 163 28.59 -5.89 -10.46
N GLY A 164 29.88 -6.27 -10.49
CA GLY A 164 30.93 -5.28 -10.67
C GLY A 164 30.66 -4.52 -11.98
N SER A 165 30.41 -3.21 -11.85
CA SER A 165 30.46 -2.16 -12.90
C SER A 165 29.66 -2.33 -14.22
N GLY A 166 28.83 -3.37 -14.40
CA GLY A 166 28.08 -3.61 -15.64
C GLY A 166 26.54 -3.57 -15.57
N ALA A 167 25.92 -3.80 -14.39
CA ALA A 167 24.45 -3.93 -14.33
C ALA A 167 23.70 -2.61 -14.12
N ALA A 168 24.34 -1.60 -13.51
CA ALA A 168 23.73 -0.28 -13.34
C ALA A 168 23.51 0.44 -14.69
N SER A 169 24.40 0.21 -15.67
CA SER A 169 24.21 0.69 -17.04
C SER A 169 23.13 -0.10 -17.79
N GLY A 170 23.01 -1.42 -17.53
CA GLY A 170 21.97 -2.27 -18.12
C GLY A 170 20.56 -1.93 -17.65
N ALA A 171 20.36 -1.68 -16.35
CA ALA A 171 19.06 -1.27 -15.81
C ALA A 171 18.64 0.13 -16.30
N SER A 172 19.60 1.07 -16.40
CA SER A 172 19.38 2.40 -16.98
C SER A 172 19.06 2.32 -18.48
N ALA A 173 19.75 1.45 -19.23
CA ALA A 173 19.48 1.23 -20.65
C ALA A 173 18.12 0.58 -20.90
N ALA A 174 17.74 -0.43 -20.11
CA ALA A 174 16.44 -1.08 -20.18
C ALA A 174 15.29 -0.13 -19.83
N LEU A 175 15.50 0.76 -18.84
CA LEU A 175 14.53 1.81 -18.51
C LEU A 175 14.40 2.82 -19.65
N THR A 176 15.52 3.22 -20.27
CA THR A 176 15.53 4.16 -21.40
C THR A 176 14.84 3.57 -22.63
N GLU A 177 15.04 2.29 -22.91
CA GLU A 177 14.37 1.57 -24.00
C GLU A 177 12.85 1.46 -23.74
N ARG A 178 12.46 1.17 -22.49
CA ARG A 178 11.06 1.14 -22.07
C ARG A 178 10.39 2.51 -22.23
N VAL A 179 11.09 3.58 -21.84
CA VAL A 179 10.60 4.97 -21.99
C VAL A 179 10.44 5.32 -23.46
N ALA A 180 11.43 5.03 -24.31
CA ALA A 180 11.33 5.28 -25.75
C ALA A 180 10.18 4.51 -26.41
N ALA A 181 9.95 3.24 -26.02
CA ALA A 181 8.83 2.45 -26.53
C ALA A 181 7.48 3.05 -26.12
N LEU A 182 7.35 3.48 -24.86
CA LEU A 182 6.14 4.12 -24.35
C LEU A 182 5.90 5.49 -24.99
N GLU A 183 6.94 6.29 -25.23
CA GLU A 183 6.82 7.57 -25.94
C GLU A 183 6.35 7.38 -27.38
N ALA A 184 6.84 6.36 -28.07
CA ALA A 184 6.38 6.01 -29.41
C ALA A 184 4.92 5.54 -29.42
N GLU A 185 4.51 4.74 -28.43
CA GLU A 185 3.12 4.28 -28.28
C GLU A 185 2.18 5.46 -27.97
N VAL A 186 2.58 6.36 -27.07
CA VAL A 186 1.82 7.59 -26.75
C VAL A 186 1.70 8.49 -27.97
N ALA A 187 2.76 8.65 -28.77
CA ALA A 187 2.71 9.40 -30.01
C ALA A 187 1.72 8.77 -31.00
N GLY A 188 1.76 7.44 -31.18
CA GLY A 188 0.84 6.70 -32.05
C GLY A 188 -0.62 6.82 -31.59
N LEU A 189 -0.87 6.70 -30.29
CA LEU A 189 -2.20 6.86 -29.72
C LEU A 189 -2.71 8.30 -29.88
N ARG A 190 -1.87 9.31 -29.68
CA ARG A 190 -2.23 10.72 -29.92
C ARG A 190 -2.60 10.98 -31.37
N THR A 191 -1.88 10.41 -32.33
CA THR A 191 -2.24 10.51 -33.76
C THR A 191 -3.58 9.85 -34.07
N GLN A 192 -3.83 8.66 -33.49
CA GLN A 192 -5.11 7.96 -33.68
C GLN A 192 -6.27 8.73 -33.06
N VAL A 193 -6.09 9.30 -31.86
CA VAL A 193 -7.08 10.16 -31.20
C VAL A 193 -7.33 11.41 -32.03
N ALA A 194 -6.29 12.10 -32.52
CA ALA A 194 -6.45 13.28 -33.37
C ALA A 194 -7.22 12.96 -34.67
N ARG A 195 -6.96 11.80 -35.28
CA ARG A 195 -7.69 11.32 -36.45
C ARG A 195 -9.17 11.06 -36.14
N LEU A 196 -9.46 10.34 -35.06
CA LEU A 196 -10.83 10.05 -34.64
C LEU A 196 -11.60 11.33 -34.27
N MET A 197 -10.95 12.26 -33.57
CA MET A 197 -11.53 13.56 -33.24
C MET A 197 -11.86 14.37 -34.51
N SER A 198 -10.98 14.35 -35.51
CA SER A 198 -11.24 14.97 -36.81
C SER A 198 -12.38 14.31 -37.58
N GLU A 199 -12.47 12.98 -37.57
CA GLU A 199 -13.55 12.22 -38.22
C GLU A 199 -14.92 12.45 -37.53
N LEU A 200 -14.91 12.75 -36.22
CA LEU A 200 -16.08 13.02 -35.40
C LEU A 200 -16.44 14.52 -35.28
N GLY A 201 -15.66 15.41 -35.89
CA GLY A 201 -15.89 16.86 -35.85
C GLY A 201 -15.68 17.50 -34.46
N LEU A 202 -14.87 16.87 -33.60
CA LEU A 202 -14.56 17.32 -32.25
C LEU A 202 -13.23 18.09 -32.26
N SER A 203 -13.25 19.37 -31.87
CA SER A 203 -12.02 20.14 -31.63
C SER A 203 -11.44 19.82 -30.25
N PRO A 204 -10.10 19.72 -30.12
CA PRO A 204 -9.44 19.60 -28.82
C PRO A 204 -9.36 20.99 -28.17
N ASP A 205 -10.20 21.24 -27.17
CA ASP A 205 -9.88 22.20 -26.09
C ASP A 205 -9.27 21.42 -24.91
#